data_AF-A0A369K600-F1
#
_entry.id   AF-A0A369K600-F1
#
_cell.length_a   1.000
_cell.length_b   1.000
_cell.length_c   1.000
_cell.angle_alpha   90.00
_cell.angle_beta   90.00
_cell.angle_gamma   90.00
#
_symmetry.space_group_name_H-M   'P 1'
#
loop_
_entity.id
_entity.type
_entity.pdbx_description
1 polymer ?
#
loop_
_entity_poly.entity_id
_entity_poly.type
_entity_poly.pdbx_seq_one_letter_code
_entity_poly.pdbx_strand_id
1 'polypeptide(L)'
;MTSKLEPNVQTVETLTAAISQMLRNIGMGEVVSTKKCKKSTQNSMALSIKEQQAKMTDEEDKMWKSAKMEEVAAFENGGEGPGDTYKLNFNKEWERSQWNQKVLCKIYDKIVVRCIEDGGWGLSDVSEEYLIDLAVWEYFQAMLKKLSCDGMSSEEERTKKVGNINIPIFWVKLCVWRALEISDYLKYIDSTAENEAIHGTKGARMSPRYISDQHGTSPPPKSLPHKMYNLTWLENEEKI
;
A
#
# COMPACT_ATOMS: atom_id res chain seq x y z
N MET A 1 -51.11 16.86 -16.30
CA MET A 1 -50.50 16.67 -17.64
C MET A 1 -49.00 16.80 -17.48
N THR A 2 -48.30 15.68 -17.28
CA THR A 2 -46.84 15.62 -17.07
C THR A 2 -46.17 15.29 -18.40
N SER A 3 -45.56 16.29 -19.05
CA SER A 3 -44.79 16.06 -20.28
C SER A 3 -43.49 15.34 -19.93
N LYS A 4 -43.35 14.09 -20.37
CA LYS A 4 -42.07 13.39 -20.40
C LYS A 4 -41.18 14.06 -21.43
N LEU A 5 -40.14 14.75 -20.97
CA LEU A 5 -39.03 15.21 -21.81
C LEU A 5 -38.19 13.98 -22.13
N GLU A 6 -38.31 13.47 -23.35
CA GLU A 6 -37.36 12.49 -23.88
C GLU A 6 -36.04 13.20 -24.21
N PRO A 7 -34.89 12.72 -23.69
CA PRO A 7 -33.60 13.32 -24.00
C PRO A 7 -33.26 13.08 -25.47
N ASN A 8 -33.02 14.18 -26.18
CA ASN A 8 -32.62 14.19 -27.59
C ASN A 8 -31.29 13.44 -27.76
N VAL A 9 -31.34 12.28 -28.40
CA VAL A 9 -30.22 11.35 -28.60
C VAL A 9 -28.99 12.01 -29.24
N GLN A 10 -29.19 13.04 -30.07
CA GLN A 10 -28.07 13.81 -30.66
C GLN A 10 -27.19 14.52 -29.61
N THR A 11 -27.74 14.87 -28.44
CA THR A 11 -26.99 15.58 -27.41
C THR A 11 -25.99 14.68 -26.67
N VAL A 12 -26.30 13.40 -26.51
CA VAL A 12 -25.43 12.45 -25.78
C VAL A 12 -24.23 12.05 -26.62
N GLU A 13 -24.41 11.80 -27.92
CA GLU A 13 -23.29 11.48 -28.82
C GLU A 13 -22.34 12.67 -28.97
N THR A 14 -22.88 13.89 -29.06
CA THR A 14 -22.09 15.12 -29.13
C THR A 14 -21.28 15.34 -27.85
N LEU A 15 -21.88 15.09 -26.68
CA LEU A 15 -21.20 15.17 -25.38
C LEU A 15 -20.08 14.12 -25.26
N THR A 16 -20.34 12.89 -25.73
CA THR A 16 -19.37 11.79 -25.69
C THR A 16 -18.18 12.05 -26.61
N ALA A 17 -18.42 12.61 -27.80
CA ALA A 17 -17.37 13.03 -28.72
C ALA A 17 -16.52 14.18 -28.15
N ALA A 18 -17.16 15.17 -27.51
CA ALA A 18 -16.47 16.28 -26.86
C ALA A 18 -15.57 15.83 -25.71
N ILE A 19 -16.07 14.95 -24.83
CA ILE A 19 -15.29 14.36 -23.73
C ILE A 19 -14.13 13.53 -24.28
N SER A 20 -14.36 12.72 -25.31
CA SER A 20 -13.31 11.91 -25.94
C SER A 20 -12.18 12.76 -26.56
N GLN A 21 -12.51 13.93 -27.11
CA GLN A 21 -11.54 14.85 -27.68
C GLN A 21 -10.79 15.63 -26.58
N MET A 22 -11.47 15.99 -25.49
CA MET A 22 -10.84 16.60 -24.31
C MET A 22 -9.79 15.65 -23.69
N LEU A 23 -10.12 14.37 -23.54
CA LEU A 23 -9.20 13.36 -23.00
C LEU A 23 -7.96 13.18 -23.90
N ARG A 24 -8.13 13.20 -25.23
CA ARG A 24 -7.01 13.19 -26.19
C ARG A 24 -6.08 14.40 -26.05
N ASN A 25 -6.64 15.60 -25.84
CA ASN A 25 -5.85 16.83 -25.69
C ASN A 25 -5.04 16.88 -24.38
N ILE A 26 -5.47 16.16 -23.35
CA ILE A 26 -4.76 16.05 -22.05
C ILE A 26 -3.68 14.95 -22.09
N GLY A 27 -3.48 14.29 -23.25
CA GLY A 27 -2.52 13.19 -23.40
C GLY A 27 -3.03 11.86 -22.84
N MET A 28 -4.29 11.77 -22.44
CA MET A 28 -4.95 10.51 -22.09
C MET A 28 -5.54 9.87 -23.36
N GLY A 29 -4.67 9.36 -24.23
CA GLY A 29 -5.08 8.42 -25.25
C GLY A 29 -5.67 7.16 -24.59
N GLU A 30 -6.60 6.49 -25.29
CA GLU A 30 -7.15 5.19 -24.91
C GLU A 30 -6.03 4.30 -24.33
N VAL A 31 -6.21 3.90 -23.08
CA VAL A 31 -5.34 2.92 -22.42
C VAL A 31 -5.66 1.55 -23.02
N VAL A 32 -5.26 1.35 -24.27
CA VAL A 32 -4.98 0.01 -24.77
C VAL A 32 -3.79 -0.45 -23.94
N SER A 33 -4.04 -1.45 -23.09
CA SER A 33 -3.08 -2.10 -22.18
C SER A 33 -1.68 -2.26 -22.81
N THR A 34 -0.82 -1.26 -22.62
CA THR A 34 0.58 -1.32 -23.01
C THR A 34 1.39 -1.78 -21.81
N LYS A 35 1.40 -3.11 -21.60
CA LYS A 35 2.33 -3.83 -20.71
C LYS A 35 3.84 -3.63 -21.06
N LYS A 36 4.20 -2.69 -21.94
CA LYS A 36 5.58 -2.42 -22.37
C LYS A 36 6.25 -1.23 -21.68
N CYS A 37 5.53 -0.36 -20.96
CA CYS A 37 6.15 0.86 -20.40
C CYS A 37 6.93 0.63 -19.09
N LYS A 38 6.53 -0.31 -18.23
CA LYS A 38 7.21 -0.53 -16.92
C LYS A 38 8.65 -1.06 -17.01
N LYS A 39 9.02 -1.76 -18.09
CA LYS A 39 10.41 -2.25 -18.27
C LYS A 39 11.39 -1.13 -18.59
N SER A 40 10.95 -0.05 -19.22
CA SER A 40 11.81 1.08 -19.61
C SER A 40 12.26 1.88 -18.38
N THR A 41 11.34 2.20 -17.47
CA THR A 41 11.65 2.98 -16.26
C THR A 41 12.52 2.20 -15.27
N GLN A 42 12.28 0.88 -15.12
CA GLN A 42 13.12 0.03 -14.28
C GLN A 42 14.54 -0.12 -14.84
N ASN A 43 14.69 -0.26 -16.15
CA ASN A 43 16.02 -0.30 -16.78
C ASN A 43 16.75 1.04 -16.64
N SER A 44 16.06 2.17 -16.77
CA SER A 44 16.65 3.50 -16.58
C SER A 44 17.15 3.71 -15.14
N MET A 45 16.35 3.32 -14.14
CA MET A 45 16.76 3.44 -12.74
C MET A 45 17.92 2.49 -12.40
N ALA A 46 17.88 1.25 -12.90
CA ALA A 46 18.98 0.29 -12.70
C ALA A 46 20.28 0.75 -13.38
N LEU A 47 20.20 1.40 -14.55
CA LEU A 47 21.36 1.99 -15.22
C LEU A 47 21.91 3.20 -14.45
N SER A 48 21.04 4.06 -13.93
CA SER A 48 21.44 5.21 -13.10
C SER A 48 22.13 4.76 -11.81
N ILE A 49 21.60 3.73 -11.14
CA ILE A 49 22.23 3.15 -9.94
C ILE A 49 23.59 2.54 -10.29
N LYS A 50 23.70 1.79 -11.39
CA LYS A 50 24.98 1.24 -11.85
C LYS A 50 26.00 2.32 -12.20
N GLU A 51 25.55 3.40 -12.81
CA GLU A 51 26.41 4.53 -13.15
C GLU A 51 26.88 5.28 -11.89
N GLN A 52 26.01 5.43 -10.89
CA GLN A 52 26.39 5.96 -9.58
C GLN A 52 27.37 5.03 -8.85
N GLN A 53 27.13 3.72 -8.87
CA GLN A 53 28.03 2.72 -8.28
C GLN A 53 29.40 2.67 -8.98
N ALA A 54 29.44 2.86 -10.30
CA ALA A 54 30.69 2.92 -11.07
C ALA A 54 31.46 4.24 -10.88
N LYS A 55 30.77 5.30 -10.46
CA LYS A 55 31.36 6.61 -10.13
C LYS A 55 31.88 6.67 -8.70
N MET A 56 31.43 5.80 -7.81
CA MET A 56 32.03 5.64 -6.48
C MET A 56 33.45 5.11 -6.67
N THR A 57 34.43 5.90 -6.25
CA THR A 57 35.83 5.48 -6.30
C THR A 57 36.09 4.34 -5.30
N ASP A 58 37.08 3.48 -5.57
CA ASP A 58 37.49 2.40 -4.63
C ASP A 58 37.84 2.94 -3.22
N GLU A 59 38.18 4.23 -3.10
CA GLU A 59 38.41 4.94 -1.84
C GLU A 59 37.11 5.20 -1.06
N GLU A 60 36.03 5.57 -1.75
CA GLU A 60 34.70 5.78 -1.16
C GLU A 60 34.05 4.45 -0.78
N ASP A 61 34.23 3.40 -1.58
CA ASP A 61 33.75 2.04 -1.26
C ASP A 61 34.47 1.46 -0.03
N LYS A 62 35.77 1.74 0.13
CA LYS A 62 36.52 1.41 1.37
C LYS A 62 36.01 2.15 2.61
N MET A 63 35.32 3.28 2.45
CA MET A 63 34.75 4.04 3.57
C MET A 63 33.50 3.34 4.16
N TRP A 64 32.81 2.52 3.38
CA TRP A 64 31.60 1.79 3.77
C TRP A 64 31.85 0.44 4.47
N LYS A 65 33.06 0.22 5.00
CA LYS A 65 33.33 -0.99 5.79
C LYS A 65 32.46 -1.00 7.04
N SER A 66 31.77 -2.14 7.25
CA SER A 66 31.01 -2.40 8.47
C SER A 66 31.84 -2.12 9.72
N ALA A 67 31.18 -1.67 10.78
CA ALA A 67 31.81 -1.55 12.09
C ALA A 67 32.41 -2.89 12.51
N LYS A 68 33.59 -2.86 13.13
CA LYS A 68 34.21 -4.06 13.68
C LYS A 68 33.39 -4.54 14.88
N MET A 69 33.18 -5.85 15.02
CA MET A 69 32.36 -6.37 16.10
C MET A 69 32.92 -6.03 17.49
N GLU A 70 34.24 -5.92 17.62
CA GLU A 70 34.90 -5.58 18.88
C GLU A 70 34.56 -4.15 19.34
N GLU A 71 34.46 -3.19 18.40
CA GLU A 71 34.11 -1.79 18.69
C GLU A 71 32.65 -1.68 19.13
N VAL A 72 31.75 -2.41 18.45
CA VAL A 72 30.34 -2.47 18.81
C VAL A 72 30.15 -3.08 20.19
N ALA A 73 30.81 -4.22 20.46
CA ALA A 73 30.74 -4.89 21.76
C ALA A 73 31.33 -4.02 22.88
N ALA A 74 32.41 -3.29 22.63
CA ALA A 74 32.98 -2.36 23.60
C ALA A 74 31.97 -1.26 23.96
N PHE A 75 31.29 -0.67 22.97
CA PHE A 75 30.26 0.33 23.19
C PHE A 75 29.05 -0.20 23.96
N GLU A 76 28.55 -1.39 23.59
CA GLU A 76 27.41 -2.00 24.28
C GLU A 76 27.72 -2.36 25.75
N ASN A 77 29.00 -2.54 26.09
CA ASN A 77 29.48 -2.70 27.47
C ASN A 77 29.79 -1.37 28.18
N GLY A 78 29.33 -0.23 27.66
CA GLY A 78 29.53 1.10 28.24
C GLY A 78 30.83 1.80 27.83
N GLY A 79 31.50 1.32 26.78
CA GLY A 79 32.68 1.93 26.19
C GLY A 79 32.37 3.21 25.38
N GLU A 80 33.42 3.74 24.74
CA GLU A 80 33.33 4.96 23.94
C GLU A 80 32.46 4.75 22.69
N GLY A 81 31.64 5.74 22.35
CA GLY A 81 30.70 5.67 21.23
C GLY A 81 31.37 5.62 19.84
N PRO A 82 30.58 5.52 18.76
CA PRO A 82 31.07 5.34 17.39
C PRO A 82 31.95 6.47 16.80
N GLY A 83 32.27 7.50 17.59
CA GLY A 83 32.99 8.68 17.13
C GLY A 83 32.34 9.29 15.90
N ASP A 84 33.17 9.68 14.93
CA ASP A 84 32.75 10.18 13.61
C ASP A 84 32.98 9.15 12.49
N THR A 85 33.04 7.86 12.83
CA THR A 85 33.32 6.83 11.82
C THR A 85 32.13 6.54 10.92
N TYR A 86 30.90 6.86 11.36
CA TYR A 86 29.63 6.61 10.67
C TYR A 86 29.44 5.15 10.17
N LYS A 87 30.22 4.20 10.70
CA LYS A 87 30.16 2.80 10.28
C LYS A 87 28.99 2.09 10.92
N LEU A 88 28.11 1.54 10.10
CA LEU A 88 27.00 0.71 10.56
C LEU A 88 27.48 -0.74 10.78
N ASN A 89 26.87 -1.42 11.74
CA ASN A 89 27.02 -2.84 11.98
C ASN A 89 25.88 -3.60 11.29
N PHE A 90 26.16 -4.38 10.26
CA PHE A 90 25.16 -5.12 9.49
C PHE A 90 24.94 -6.57 9.96
N ASN A 91 25.37 -6.91 11.18
CA ASN A 91 25.16 -8.25 11.74
C ASN A 91 23.69 -8.53 12.10
N LYS A 92 23.39 -9.78 12.48
CA LYS A 92 22.05 -10.19 12.91
C LYS A 92 21.57 -9.26 14.05
N GLU A 93 20.34 -8.78 13.94
CA GLU A 93 19.72 -7.82 14.88
C GLU A 93 20.24 -6.37 14.78
N TRP A 94 20.78 -5.96 13.63
CA TRP A 94 21.26 -4.59 13.38
C TRP A 94 20.26 -3.49 13.74
N GLU A 95 18.96 -3.73 13.59
CA GLU A 95 17.86 -2.80 13.93
C GLU A 95 17.78 -2.52 15.45
N ARG A 96 18.24 -3.45 16.28
CA ARG A 96 18.22 -3.36 17.74
C ARG A 96 19.55 -2.92 18.33
N SER A 97 20.61 -2.83 17.52
CA SER A 97 21.93 -2.42 18.02
C SER A 97 21.93 -0.95 18.41
N GLN A 98 22.30 -0.67 19.67
CA GLN A 98 22.41 0.69 20.18
C GLN A 98 23.48 1.49 19.41
N TRP A 99 24.52 0.81 18.91
CA TRP A 99 25.54 1.40 18.06
C TRP A 99 24.94 2.01 16.79
N ASN A 100 24.14 1.24 16.06
CA ASN A 100 23.51 1.69 14.82
C ASN A 100 22.54 2.84 15.07
N GLN A 101 21.74 2.76 16.15
CA GLN A 101 20.86 3.85 16.54
C GLN A 101 21.66 5.13 16.78
N LYS A 102 22.80 5.05 17.49
CA LYS A 102 23.65 6.22 17.75
C LYS A 102 24.27 6.79 16.49
N VAL A 103 24.74 5.93 15.57
CA VAL A 103 25.27 6.35 14.27
C VAL A 103 24.18 7.05 13.44
N LEU A 104 22.99 6.45 13.34
CA LEU A 104 21.87 7.01 12.57
C LEU A 104 21.40 8.36 13.13
N CYS A 105 21.32 8.51 14.46
CA CYS A 105 21.01 9.81 15.07
C CYS A 105 22.05 10.87 14.67
N LYS A 106 23.35 10.54 14.71
CA LYS A 106 24.39 11.49 14.28
C LYS A 106 24.31 11.86 12.80
N ILE A 107 23.99 10.90 11.93
CA ILE A 107 23.77 11.16 10.50
C ILE A 107 22.59 12.10 10.32
N TYR A 108 21.48 11.83 11.02
CA TYR A 108 20.30 12.67 10.99
C TYR A 108 20.61 14.10 11.47
N ASP A 109 21.29 14.25 12.61
CA ASP A 109 21.68 15.56 13.13
C ASP A 109 22.54 16.34 12.13
N LYS A 110 23.49 15.67 11.47
CA LYS A 110 24.31 16.28 10.41
C LYS A 110 23.49 16.72 9.21
N ILE A 111 22.53 15.90 8.76
CA ILE A 111 21.63 16.25 7.67
C ILE A 111 20.79 17.46 8.06
N VAL A 112 20.23 17.49 9.27
CA VAL A 112 19.42 18.61 9.77
C VAL A 112 20.23 19.89 9.85
N VAL A 113 21.43 19.86 10.41
CA VAL A 113 22.33 21.04 10.48
C VAL A 113 22.61 21.56 9.07
N ARG A 114 23.00 20.67 8.15
CA ARG A 114 23.28 21.05 6.77
C ARG A 114 22.04 21.63 6.07
N CYS A 115 20.87 21.03 6.27
CA CYS A 115 19.62 21.56 5.75
C CYS A 115 19.29 22.94 6.30
N ILE A 116 19.56 23.21 7.58
CA ILE A 116 19.35 24.55 8.16
C ILE A 116 20.33 25.56 7.54
N GLU A 117 21.60 25.18 7.40
CA GLU A 117 22.64 26.02 6.77
C GLU A 117 22.34 26.34 5.29
N ASP A 118 21.77 25.38 4.57
CA ASP A 118 21.38 25.51 3.16
C ASP A 118 20.05 26.28 2.95
N GLY A 119 19.48 26.89 4.01
CA GLY A 119 18.27 27.70 3.93
C GLY A 119 16.96 26.93 4.14
N GLY A 120 17.03 25.79 4.84
CA GLY A 120 15.94 24.85 5.03
C GLY A 120 15.93 23.74 3.98
N TRP A 121 14.91 22.89 3.99
CA TRP A 121 14.82 21.77 3.05
C TRP A 121 14.59 22.18 1.59
N GLY A 122 14.47 23.48 1.28
CA GLY A 122 14.02 23.97 -0.02
C GLY A 122 12.61 23.47 -0.39
N LEU A 123 11.89 22.88 0.58
CA LEU A 123 10.50 22.50 0.43
C LEU A 123 9.71 23.79 0.40
N SER A 124 9.02 24.03 -0.71
CA SER A 124 8.05 25.11 -0.83
C SER A 124 7.10 25.04 0.36
N ASP A 125 6.69 26.21 0.88
CA ASP A 125 5.67 26.30 1.92
C ASP A 125 4.52 25.38 1.51
N VAL A 126 4.33 24.35 2.31
CA VAL A 126 3.64 23.12 1.92
C VAL A 126 2.22 23.50 1.50
N SER A 127 1.93 23.46 0.19
CA SER A 127 0.64 23.93 -0.33
C SER A 127 -0.51 23.17 0.33
N GLU A 128 -1.71 23.77 0.40
CA GLU A 128 -2.92 23.11 0.92
C GLU A 128 -3.14 21.70 0.32
N GLU A 129 -2.69 21.49 -0.92
CA GLU A 129 -2.71 20.18 -1.60
C GLU A 129 -1.90 19.11 -0.86
N TYR A 130 -0.75 19.43 -0.28
CA TYR A 130 0.04 18.45 0.47
C TYR A 130 -0.55 18.16 1.86
N LEU A 131 -1.26 19.12 2.47
CA LEU A 131 -2.04 18.85 3.69
C LEU A 131 -3.21 17.89 3.40
N ILE A 132 -3.85 18.01 2.23
CA ILE A 132 -4.85 17.06 1.75
C ILE A 132 -4.21 15.68 1.56
N ASP A 133 -3.02 15.61 0.94
CA ASP A 133 -2.30 14.35 0.78
C ASP A 133 -1.96 13.72 2.14
N LEU A 134 -1.51 14.50 3.13
CA LEU A 134 -1.21 13.99 4.47
C LEU A 134 -2.44 13.33 5.10
N ALA A 135 -3.61 13.98 5.05
CA ALA A 135 -4.84 13.41 5.58
C ALA A 135 -5.25 12.11 4.86
N VAL A 136 -5.05 12.05 3.54
CA VAL A 136 -5.28 10.84 2.73
C VAL A 136 -4.31 9.73 3.12
N TRP A 137 -3.02 10.04 3.32
CA TRP A 137 -2.02 9.07 3.76
C TRP A 137 -2.26 8.57 5.17
N GLU A 138 -2.68 9.42 6.09
CA GLU A 138 -3.09 9.04 7.44
C GLU A 138 -4.30 8.09 7.41
N TYR A 139 -5.29 8.39 6.55
CA TYR A 139 -6.44 7.50 6.33
C TYR A 139 -6.02 6.14 5.78
N PHE A 140 -5.15 6.11 4.76
CA PHE A 140 -4.61 4.84 4.24
C PHE A 140 -3.81 4.09 5.29
N GLN A 141 -2.99 4.77 6.09
CA GLN A 141 -2.24 4.14 7.17
C GLN A 141 -3.17 3.55 8.23
N ALA A 142 -4.23 4.27 8.62
CA ALA A 142 -5.24 3.77 9.55
C ALA A 142 -5.98 2.55 8.99
N MET A 143 -6.31 2.58 7.69
CA MET A 143 -6.92 1.45 6.98
C MET A 143 -5.99 0.23 6.96
N LEU A 144 -4.72 0.42 6.60
CA LEU A 144 -3.71 -0.65 6.58
C LEU A 144 -3.46 -1.22 7.98
N LYS A 145 -3.40 -0.38 9.02
CA LYS A 145 -3.32 -0.82 10.42
C LYS A 145 -4.53 -1.65 10.81
N LYS A 146 -5.73 -1.25 10.39
CA LYS A 146 -6.97 -2.01 10.62
C LYS A 146 -6.99 -3.34 9.87
N LEU A 147 -6.39 -3.40 8.68
CA LEU A 147 -6.25 -4.61 7.87
C LEU A 147 -5.14 -5.55 8.37
N SER A 148 -4.42 -5.22 9.45
CA SER A 148 -3.25 -5.96 9.97
C SER A 148 -2.12 -6.15 8.93
N CYS A 149 -0.92 -6.55 9.38
CA CYS A 149 0.22 -6.82 8.49
C CYS A 149 -0.03 -7.93 7.46
N ASP A 150 -1.10 -8.71 7.64
CA ASP A 150 -1.48 -9.79 6.75
C ASP A 150 -2.57 -9.39 5.74
N GLY A 151 -3.02 -8.14 5.76
CA GLY A 151 -4.09 -7.64 4.88
C GLY A 151 -5.46 -8.25 5.18
N MET A 152 -5.62 -8.89 6.34
CA MET A 152 -6.83 -9.58 6.77
C MET A 152 -7.71 -8.73 7.68
N SER A 153 -9.01 -8.76 7.40
CA SER A 153 -10.01 -8.19 8.29
C SER A 153 -10.08 -8.98 9.61
N SER A 154 -10.47 -8.33 10.71
CA SER A 154 -10.83 -9.00 11.98
C SER A 154 -11.97 -10.02 11.85
N GLU A 155 -12.60 -10.06 10.68
CA GLU A 155 -13.66 -11.00 10.32
C GLU A 155 -13.15 -12.28 9.67
N GLU A 156 -11.83 -12.45 9.54
CA GLU A 156 -11.19 -13.62 8.93
C GLU A 156 -10.43 -14.46 10.00
N GLU A 157 -10.80 -15.74 10.15
CA GLU A 157 -10.07 -16.69 11.01
C GLU A 157 -9.04 -17.46 10.18
N ARG A 158 -7.84 -17.69 10.74
CA ARG A 158 -6.60 -17.88 9.96
C ARG A 158 -6.19 -19.33 9.66
N THR A 159 -6.61 -20.31 10.46
CA THR A 159 -6.20 -21.70 10.25
C THR A 159 -7.25 -22.67 10.76
N LYS A 160 -7.56 -23.69 9.95
CA LYS A 160 -8.32 -24.85 10.42
C LYS A 160 -7.46 -26.09 10.27
N LYS A 161 -7.38 -26.86 11.35
CA LYS A 161 -6.70 -28.15 11.34
C LYS A 161 -7.62 -29.16 10.66
N VAL A 162 -7.24 -29.63 9.47
CA VAL A 162 -7.95 -30.70 8.76
C VAL A 162 -7.13 -31.98 8.92
N GLY A 163 -7.55 -32.84 9.86
CA GLY A 163 -6.76 -34.00 10.28
C GLY A 163 -5.49 -33.58 11.05
N ASN A 164 -4.31 -33.90 10.49
CA ASN A 164 -3.00 -33.54 11.07
C ASN A 164 -2.32 -32.36 10.37
N ILE A 165 -2.93 -31.79 9.32
CA ILE A 165 -2.33 -30.71 8.54
C ILE A 165 -3.05 -29.40 8.89
N ASN A 166 -2.26 -28.38 9.25
CA ASN A 166 -2.75 -27.02 9.36
C ASN A 166 -2.76 -26.41 7.96
N ILE A 167 -3.94 -26.21 7.41
CA ILE A 167 -4.11 -25.52 6.13
C ILE A 167 -4.53 -24.08 6.46
N PRO A 168 -3.85 -23.06 5.90
CA PRO A 168 -4.36 -21.69 5.97
C PRO A 168 -5.68 -21.66 5.20
N ILE A 169 -6.76 -21.45 5.94
CA ILE A 169 -8.12 -21.36 5.41
C ILE A 169 -8.67 -20.06 5.94
N PHE A 170 -9.27 -19.25 5.07
CA PHE A 170 -9.90 -18.00 5.47
C PHE A 170 -11.39 -18.22 5.67
N TRP A 171 -11.87 -18.05 6.91
CA TRP A 171 -13.31 -18.03 7.18
C TRP A 171 -13.82 -16.61 7.10
N VAL A 172 -14.61 -16.28 6.09
CA VAL A 172 -15.20 -14.96 5.91
C VAL A 172 -16.55 -14.95 6.63
N LYS A 173 -16.67 -14.15 7.70
CA LYS A 173 -17.95 -13.97 8.39
C LYS A 173 -18.96 -13.24 7.51
N LEU A 174 -20.25 -13.57 7.69
CA LEU A 174 -21.33 -12.98 6.90
C LEU A 174 -21.65 -11.56 7.40
N CYS A 175 -21.43 -10.56 6.55
CA CYS A 175 -21.91 -9.19 6.78
C CYS A 175 -23.42 -9.10 6.47
N VAL A 176 -24.28 -9.28 7.48
CA VAL A 176 -25.75 -9.30 7.32
C VAL A 176 -26.33 -8.01 6.74
N TRP A 177 -25.65 -6.88 6.95
CA TRP A 177 -26.06 -5.58 6.43
C TRP A 177 -25.79 -5.44 4.93
N ARG A 178 -25.00 -6.31 4.30
CA ARG A 178 -24.59 -6.17 2.89
C ARG A 178 -25.65 -6.74 1.96
N ALA A 179 -25.91 -6.04 0.85
CA ALA A 179 -26.78 -6.53 -0.22
C ALA A 179 -26.31 -7.91 -0.75
N LEU A 180 -27.26 -8.81 -1.03
CA LEU A 180 -26.97 -10.18 -1.46
C LEU A 180 -26.25 -10.17 -2.82
N GLU A 181 -26.61 -9.25 -3.71
CA GLU A 181 -26.04 -9.09 -5.05
C GLU A 181 -24.54 -8.75 -5.00
N ILE A 182 -24.11 -7.99 -3.99
CA ILE A 182 -22.69 -7.68 -3.79
C ILE A 182 -21.92 -8.94 -3.38
N SER A 183 -22.54 -9.79 -2.55
CA SER A 183 -21.91 -11.03 -2.13
C SER A 183 -21.68 -11.97 -3.32
N ASP A 184 -22.62 -12.03 -4.25
CA ASP A 184 -22.47 -12.82 -5.48
C ASP A 184 -21.43 -12.21 -6.44
N TYR A 185 -21.36 -10.88 -6.53
CA TYR A 185 -20.31 -10.21 -7.29
C TYR A 185 -18.90 -10.48 -6.73
N LEU A 186 -18.74 -10.50 -5.40
CA LEU A 186 -17.47 -10.84 -4.76
C LEU A 186 -17.08 -12.31 -5.02
N LYS A 187 -18.03 -13.25 -4.96
CA LYS A 187 -17.79 -14.65 -5.37
C LYS A 187 -17.32 -14.74 -6.82
N TYR A 188 -17.91 -13.94 -7.71
CA TYR A 188 -17.49 -13.88 -9.12
C TYR A 188 -16.04 -13.38 -9.26
N ILE A 189 -15.66 -12.32 -8.56
CA ILE A 189 -14.26 -11.82 -8.54
C ILE A 189 -13.31 -12.91 -8.05
N ASP A 190 -13.62 -13.56 -6.92
CA ASP A 190 -12.78 -14.60 -6.34
C ASP A 190 -12.62 -15.79 -7.33
N SER A 191 -13.70 -16.20 -8.01
CA SER A 191 -13.65 -17.26 -9.02
C SER A 191 -12.84 -16.88 -10.27
N THR A 192 -12.90 -15.61 -10.67
CA THR A 192 -12.15 -15.11 -11.84
C THR A 192 -10.67 -15.00 -11.51
N ALA A 193 -10.33 -14.54 -10.29
CA ALA A 193 -8.97 -14.48 -9.80
C ALA A 193 -8.32 -15.87 -9.74
N GLU A 194 -9.07 -16.90 -9.33
CA GLU A 194 -8.57 -18.29 -9.34
C GLU A 194 -8.22 -18.76 -10.76
N ASN A 195 -9.03 -18.40 -11.76
CA ASN A 195 -8.80 -18.76 -13.16
C ASN A 195 -7.64 -17.97 -13.80
N GLU A 196 -7.50 -16.67 -13.51
CA GLU A 196 -6.44 -15.83 -14.09
C GLU A 196 -5.07 -16.05 -13.43
N ALA A 197 -5.03 -16.43 -12.14
CA ALA A 197 -3.80 -16.74 -11.41
C ALA A 197 -3.02 -17.92 -12.00
N ILE A 198 -3.62 -18.69 -12.91
CA ILE A 198 -3.01 -19.85 -13.56
C ILE A 198 -1.87 -19.45 -14.53
N HIS A 199 -1.73 -18.17 -14.93
CA HIS A 199 -0.82 -17.79 -16.04
C HIS A 199 0.33 -16.84 -15.68
N GLY A 200 0.51 -16.44 -14.41
CA GLY A 200 1.60 -15.57 -13.97
C GLY A 200 2.49 -16.22 -12.90
N THR A 201 3.77 -16.44 -13.23
CA THR A 201 4.91 -16.71 -12.33
C THR A 201 4.55 -17.07 -10.87
N LYS A 202 4.38 -18.37 -10.58
CA LYS A 202 4.30 -19.02 -9.24
C LYS A 202 4.22 -18.07 -8.03
N GLY A 203 3.19 -17.24 -7.95
CA GLY A 203 2.84 -16.53 -6.73
C GLY A 203 2.41 -17.53 -5.66
N ALA A 204 2.39 -17.13 -4.40
CA ALA A 204 1.78 -17.92 -3.34
C ALA A 204 0.35 -18.29 -3.79
N ARG A 205 0.00 -19.59 -3.77
CA ARG A 205 -1.35 -20.03 -4.09
C ARG A 205 -2.32 -19.30 -3.16
N MET A 206 -3.36 -18.68 -3.72
CA MET A 206 -4.43 -18.09 -2.93
C MET A 206 -4.96 -19.16 -1.97
N SER A 207 -5.00 -18.84 -0.67
CA SER A 207 -5.60 -19.80 0.27
C SER A 207 -7.11 -19.77 0.13
N PRO A 208 -7.78 -20.93 0.22
CA PRO A 208 -9.22 -21.02 -0.03
C PRO A 208 -10.00 -20.23 1.02
N ARG A 209 -11.03 -19.51 0.55
CA ARG A 209 -11.99 -18.76 1.37
C ARG A 209 -13.27 -19.57 1.53
N TYR A 210 -13.76 -19.68 2.76
CA TYR A 210 -15.04 -20.32 3.08
C TYR A 210 -15.95 -19.29 3.74
N ILE A 211 -17.21 -19.28 3.34
CA ILE A 211 -18.24 -18.46 3.98
C ILE A 211 -18.59 -19.14 5.31
N SER A 212 -18.51 -18.39 6.40
CA SER A 212 -18.93 -18.86 7.72
C SER A 212 -20.40 -18.57 7.94
N ASP A 213 -21.09 -19.45 8.69
CA ASP A 213 -22.45 -19.21 9.19
C ASP A 213 -22.47 -18.14 10.30
N GLN A 214 -21.30 -17.74 10.81
CA GLN A 214 -21.19 -16.70 11.82
C GLN A 214 -21.31 -15.31 11.21
N HIS A 215 -22.08 -14.45 11.88
CA HIS A 215 -22.22 -13.06 11.48
C HIS A 215 -20.99 -12.24 11.85
N GLY A 216 -20.62 -11.31 10.97
CA GLY A 216 -19.62 -10.28 11.25
C GLY A 216 -20.13 -9.34 12.33
N THR A 217 -19.23 -8.87 13.20
CA THR A 217 -19.54 -7.89 14.26
C THR A 217 -19.24 -6.46 13.83
N SER A 218 -18.68 -6.26 12.63
CA SER A 218 -18.33 -4.92 12.16
C SER A 218 -19.59 -4.11 11.86
N PRO A 219 -19.68 -2.87 12.38
CA PRO A 219 -20.80 -2.01 12.04
C PRO A 219 -20.77 -1.67 10.54
N PRO A 220 -21.95 -1.45 9.94
CA PRO A 220 -22.08 -0.98 8.57
C PRO A 220 -21.36 0.39 8.42
N PRO A 221 -20.61 0.61 7.33
CA PRO A 221 -20.11 1.95 7.02
C PRO A 221 -21.31 2.90 6.82
N LYS A 222 -21.26 4.14 7.30
CA LYS A 222 -22.39 5.08 7.24
C LYS A 222 -22.55 5.82 5.90
N SER A 223 -21.53 5.75 5.04
CA SER A 223 -21.43 6.56 3.81
C SER A 223 -21.64 5.75 2.52
N LEU A 224 -22.08 4.50 2.60
CA LEU A 224 -22.32 3.71 1.39
C LEU A 224 -23.69 4.04 0.78
N PRO A 225 -23.84 3.90 -0.55
CA PRO A 225 -25.15 4.02 -1.19
C PRO A 225 -26.16 3.00 -0.65
N HIS A 226 -27.44 3.38 -0.50
CA HIS A 226 -28.49 2.49 0.03
C HIS A 226 -28.59 1.12 -0.67
N LYS A 227 -28.33 1.07 -1.98
CA LYS A 227 -28.30 -0.18 -2.77
C LYS A 227 -27.23 -1.18 -2.34
N MET A 228 -26.26 -0.77 -1.52
CA MET A 228 -25.23 -1.66 -0.99
C MET A 228 -25.65 -2.35 0.30
N TYR A 229 -26.77 -1.94 0.90
CA TYR A 229 -27.31 -2.58 2.09
C TYR A 229 -28.39 -3.60 1.73
N ASN A 230 -28.52 -4.61 2.58
CA ASN A 230 -29.66 -5.50 2.56
C ASN A 230 -30.91 -4.72 3.00
N LEU A 231 -31.91 -4.63 2.13
CA LEU A 231 -33.15 -3.87 2.39
C LEU A 231 -33.85 -4.32 3.67
N THR A 232 -33.93 -5.63 3.93
CA THR A 232 -34.57 -6.16 5.14
C THR A 232 -33.82 -5.77 6.42
N TRP A 233 -32.49 -5.65 6.34
CA TRP A 233 -31.68 -5.19 7.45
C TRP A 233 -31.83 -3.67 7.65
N LEU A 234 -31.82 -2.89 6.56
CA LEU A 234 -31.96 -1.44 6.58
C LEU A 234 -33.31 -1.01 7.19
N GLU A 235 -34.40 -1.65 6.79
CA GLU A 235 -35.75 -1.42 7.32
C GLU A 235 -35.89 -1.70 8.83
N ASN A 236 -35.03 -2.56 9.38
CA ASN A 236 -35.04 -2.86 10.81
C ASN A 236 -34.24 -1.85 11.62
N GLU A 237 -33.17 -1.29 11.05
CA GLU A 237 -32.37 -0.24 11.69
C GLU A 237 -33.07 1.12 11.68
N GLU A 238 -33.82 1.46 10.62
CA GLU A 238 -34.59 2.72 10.58
C GLU A 238 -35.75 2.76 11.59
N LYS A 239 -36.11 1.62 12.19
CA LYS A 239 -37.15 1.53 13.23
C LYS A 239 -36.60 1.74 14.64
N ILE A 240 -35.28 1.79 14.81
CA ILE A 240 -34.58 1.98 16.08
C ILE A 240 -34.25 3.47 16.27
#